data_AF-A0AAD3R4B0-F1
#
_entry.id   AF-A0AAD3R4B0-F1
#
_cell.length_a   1.000
_cell.length_b   1.000
_cell.length_c   1.000
_cell.angle_alpha   90.00
_cell.angle_beta   90.00
_cell.angle_gamma   90.00
#
_symmetry.space_group_name_H-M   'P 1'
#
loop_
_entity.id
_entity.type
_entity.pdbx_description
1 polymer ?
#
loop_
_entity_poly.entity_id
_entity_poly.type
_entity_poly.pdbx_seq_one_letter_code
_entity_poly.pdbx_strand_id
1 'polypeptide(L)'
;MSVRILCITLLLFSMCLWAQARWPPGIVPLCCTKVSSTQVSFDVTEKPYMQKARGRCVDAIIFTTEKGKLCVSPDVEWAKKLFDEMTKQ
;
A
#
# COMPACT_ATOMS: atom_id res chain seq x y z
N MET A 1 -25.33 34.79 26.40
CA MET A 1 -24.94 34.01 25.20
C MET A 1 -26.17 33.23 24.74
N SER A 2 -26.68 33.52 23.55
CA SER A 2 -27.95 32.94 23.07
C SER A 2 -27.79 31.45 22.80
N VAL A 3 -28.76 30.62 23.20
CA VAL A 3 -28.79 29.16 22.96
C VAL A 3 -28.52 28.84 21.49
N ARG A 4 -28.94 29.73 20.59
CA ARG A 4 -28.70 29.64 19.15
C ARG A 4 -27.21 29.65 18.78
N ILE A 5 -26.41 30.46 19.47
CA ILE A 5 -24.97 30.56 19.25
C ILE A 5 -24.27 29.28 19.71
N LEU A 6 -24.67 28.76 20.88
CA LEU A 6 -24.16 27.49 21.41
C LEU A 6 -24.47 26.30 20.48
N CYS A 7 -25.68 26.24 19.94
CA CYS A 7 -26.07 25.19 18.99
C CYS A 7 -25.25 25.25 17.69
N ILE A 8 -25.03 26.44 17.12
CA ILE A 8 -24.25 26.60 15.89
C ILE A 8 -22.80 26.16 16.11
N THR A 9 -22.19 26.54 17.24
CA THR A 9 -20.81 26.14 17.55
C THR A 9 -20.66 24.64 17.72
N LEU A 10 -21.63 23.97 18.35
CA LEU A 10 -21.65 22.52 18.53
C LEU A 10 -21.79 21.78 17.20
N LEU A 11 -22.65 22.27 16.30
CA LEU A 11 -22.85 21.68 14.98
C LEU A 11 -21.60 21.78 14.11
N LEU A 12 -20.93 22.94 14.10
CA LEU A 12 -19.69 23.15 13.36
C LEU A 12 -18.56 22.26 13.90
N PHE A 13 -18.43 22.14 15.23
CA PHE A 13 -17.41 21.30 15.85
C PHE A 13 -17.63 19.80 15.54
N SER A 14 -18.88 19.33 15.59
CA SER A 14 -19.25 17.96 15.21
C SER A 14 -18.90 17.65 13.74
N MET A 15 -19.20 18.57 12.83
CA MET A 15 -18.89 18.38 11.40
C MET A 15 -17.37 18.33 11.13
N CYS A 16 -16.60 19.17 11.84
CA CYS A 16 -15.14 19.18 11.74
C CYS A 16 -14.52 17.85 12.18
N LEU A 17 -15.06 17.18 13.22
CA LEU A 17 -14.59 15.87 13.68
C LEU A 17 -14.84 14.76 12.66
N TRP A 18 -15.90 14.84 11.87
CA TRP A 18 -16.23 13.82 10.86
C TRP A 18 -15.36 13.94 9.61
N ALA A 19 -14.88 15.14 9.28
CA ALA A 19 -13.97 15.36 8.15
C ALA A 19 -12.58 14.74 8.37
N GLN A 20 -12.12 14.68 9.63
CA GLN A 20 -10.80 14.13 10.01
C GLN A 20 -10.78 12.59 9.95
N ALA A 21 -11.95 11.95 10.13
CA ALA A 21 -12.08 10.49 10.20
C ALA A 21 -12.10 9.79 8.82
N ARG A 22 -11.92 10.51 7.70
CA ARG A 22 -12.01 9.93 6.35
C ARG A 22 -10.87 9.00 5.97
N TRP A 23 -9.79 8.93 6.76
CA TRP A 23 -8.66 8.05 6.48
C TRP A 23 -8.35 7.19 7.71
N PRO A 24 -8.73 5.91 7.71
CA PRO A 24 -8.28 4.98 8.73
C PRO A 24 -6.74 4.90 8.66
N PRO A 25 -6.02 5.17 9.76
CA PRO A 25 -4.60 4.90 9.84
C PRO A 25 -4.43 3.38 9.81
N GLY A 26 -3.91 2.84 8.70
CA GLY A 26 -3.64 1.41 8.58
C GLY A 26 -4.35 0.67 7.45
N ILE A 27 -4.99 1.35 6.50
CA ILE A 27 -5.29 0.69 5.21
C ILE A 27 -3.95 0.41 4.53
N VAL A 28 -3.40 -0.78 4.76
CA VAL A 28 -2.38 -1.36 3.88
C VAL A 28 -3.00 -1.33 2.49
N PRO A 29 -2.46 -0.55 1.54
CA PRO A 29 -3.04 -0.51 0.21
C PRO A 29 -3.04 -1.95 -0.32
N LEU A 30 -4.19 -2.40 -0.84
CA LEU A 30 -4.37 -3.73 -1.45
C LEU A 30 -3.34 -4.04 -2.56
N CYS A 31 -2.60 -3.02 -3.02
CA CYS A 31 -1.63 -3.06 -4.09
C CYS A 31 -0.37 -2.26 -3.73
N CYS A 32 0.74 -2.57 -4.39
CA CYS A 32 1.97 -1.76 -4.32
C CYS A 32 1.73 -0.36 -4.92
N THR A 33 2.02 0.69 -4.14
CA THR A 33 2.00 2.10 -4.60
C THR A 33 3.41 2.65 -4.84
N LYS A 34 4.44 1.93 -4.37
CA LYS A 34 5.85 2.20 -4.57
C LYS A 34 6.59 0.88 -4.74
N VAL A 35 7.75 0.94 -5.38
CA VAL A 35 8.64 -0.21 -5.60
C VAL A 35 10.04 0.08 -5.10
N SER A 36 10.72 -0.96 -4.64
CA SER A 36 12.16 -0.94 -4.37
C SER A 36 12.93 -1.44 -5.60
N SER A 37 14.09 -0.85 -5.86
CA SER A 37 15.07 -1.37 -6.84
C SER A 37 16.29 -2.00 -6.16
N THR A 38 16.41 -1.83 -4.84
CA THR A 38 17.54 -2.33 -4.06
C THR A 38 17.49 -3.85 -4.03
N GLN A 39 18.62 -4.48 -4.36
CA GLN A 39 18.77 -5.92 -4.19
C GLN A 39 18.84 -6.23 -2.69
N VAL A 40 17.92 -7.07 -2.25
CA VAL A 40 17.84 -7.51 -0.86
C VAL A 40 17.83 -9.04 -0.88
N SER A 41 18.56 -9.66 0.05
CA SER A 41 18.44 -11.10 0.27
C SER A 41 17.23 -11.33 1.16
N PHE A 42 16.24 -12.07 0.66
CA PHE A 42 15.03 -12.41 1.40
C PHE A 42 14.58 -13.82 1.06
N ASP A 43 14.09 -14.53 2.07
CA ASP A 43 13.48 -15.83 1.88
C ASP A 43 12.06 -15.64 1.37
N VAL A 44 11.83 -16.08 0.14
CA VAL A 44 10.51 -16.00 -0.50
C VAL A 44 9.70 -17.21 -0.06
N THR A 45 8.57 -16.98 0.60
CA THR A 45 7.73 -18.03 1.18
C THR A 45 6.63 -18.52 0.24
N GLU A 46 6.30 -17.75 -0.80
CA GLU A 46 5.22 -18.06 -1.75
C GLU A 46 5.66 -17.79 -3.20
N LYS A 47 4.94 -18.35 -4.19
CA LYS A 47 5.20 -18.02 -5.60
C LYS A 47 5.01 -16.52 -5.84
N PRO A 48 6.01 -15.81 -6.41
CA PRO A 48 5.89 -14.40 -6.68
C PRO A 48 4.89 -14.15 -7.82
N TYR A 49 4.32 -12.95 -7.87
CA TYR A 49 3.33 -12.58 -8.88
C TYR A 49 3.53 -11.14 -9.37
N MET A 50 3.11 -10.88 -10.61
CA MET A 50 3.13 -9.53 -11.17
C MET A 50 1.85 -8.78 -10.86
N GLN A 51 2.01 -7.52 -10.43
CA GLN A 51 0.96 -6.54 -10.33
C GLN A 51 1.05 -5.58 -11.52
N LYS A 52 -0.11 -5.27 -12.11
CA LYS A 52 -0.23 -4.21 -13.13
C LYS A 52 -0.63 -2.87 -12.52
N ALA A 53 -0.11 -1.79 -13.07
CA ALA A 53 -0.49 -0.44 -12.68
C ALA A 53 -1.99 -0.19 -12.90
N ARG A 54 -2.66 0.34 -11.87
CA ARG A 54 -4.10 0.69 -11.92
C ARG A 54 -4.43 1.74 -10.87
N GLY A 55 -4.87 2.91 -11.29
CA GLY A 55 -5.17 4.02 -10.39
C GLY A 55 -3.91 4.43 -9.62
N ARG A 56 -3.90 4.21 -8.29
CA ARG A 56 -2.74 4.50 -7.42
C ARG A 56 -1.70 3.37 -7.35
N CYS A 57 -2.00 2.21 -7.94
CA CYS A 57 -1.12 1.06 -7.96
C CYS A 57 -0.08 1.21 -9.08
N VAL A 58 1.16 0.78 -8.84
CA VAL A 58 2.25 0.78 -9.82
C VAL A 58 2.52 -0.63 -10.34
N ASP A 59 3.24 -0.73 -11.45
CA ASP A 59 3.77 -2.02 -11.92
C ASP A 59 4.81 -2.53 -10.93
N ALA A 60 4.67 -3.78 -10.49
CA ALA A 60 5.54 -4.37 -9.49
C ALA A 60 5.60 -5.90 -9.62
N ILE A 61 6.76 -6.47 -9.31
CA ILE A 61 6.89 -7.87 -8.94
C ILE A 61 6.74 -7.95 -7.42
N ILE A 62 5.83 -8.80 -6.95
CA ILE A 62 5.55 -8.95 -5.52
C ILE A 62 6.13 -10.28 -5.04
N PHE A 63 7.04 -10.18 -4.07
CA PHE A 63 7.59 -11.32 -3.34
C PHE A 63 6.96 -11.36 -1.95
N THR A 64 6.36 -12.49 -1.57
CA THR A 64 5.94 -12.72 -0.18
C THR A 64 7.13 -13.22 0.61
N THR A 65 7.47 -12.54 1.70
CA THR A 65 8.55 -12.90 2.62
C THR A 65 7.98 -13.06 4.03
N GLU A 66 8.75 -13.62 4.95
CA GLU A 66 8.34 -13.70 6.37
C GLU A 66 8.01 -12.33 6.99
N LYS A 67 8.66 -11.26 6.51
CA LYS A 67 8.44 -9.88 6.98
C LYS A 67 7.27 -9.18 6.29
N GLY A 68 6.62 -9.85 5.35
CA GLY A 68 5.50 -9.33 4.55
C GLY A 68 5.83 -9.23 3.06
N LYS A 69 4.96 -8.50 2.34
CA LYS A 69 5.06 -8.35 0.88
C LYS A 69 6.11 -7.31 0.52
N LEU A 70 7.05 -7.70 -0.32
CA LEU A 70 8.04 -6.81 -0.92
C LEU A 70 7.62 -6.46 -2.34
N CYS A 71 7.50 -5.15 -2.60
CA CYS A 71 7.21 -4.60 -3.92
C CYS A 71 8.52 -4.25 -4.61
N VAL A 72 8.84 -4.92 -5.71
CA VAL A 72 10.08 -4.71 -6.47
C VAL A 72 9.76 -4.20 -7.87
N SER A 73 10.61 -3.33 -8.40
CA SER A 73 10.43 -2.81 -9.76
C SER A 73 10.53 -3.95 -10.77
N PRO A 74 9.64 -4.03 -11.78
CA PRO A 74 9.76 -5.03 -12.83
C PRO A 74 10.98 -4.76 -13.75
N ASP A 75 11.58 -3.57 -13.69
CA ASP A 75 12.66 -3.17 -14.59
C ASP A 75 14.05 -3.65 -14.14
N VAL A 76 14.19 -4.10 -12.88
CA VAL A 76 15.49 -4.56 -12.37
C VAL A 76 15.73 -6.03 -12.72
N GLU A 77 16.90 -6.29 -13.30
CA GLU A 77 17.25 -7.61 -13.86
C GLU A 77 17.29 -8.74 -12.82
N TRP A 78 17.75 -8.45 -11.60
CA TRP A 78 17.81 -9.45 -10.54
C TRP A 78 16.41 -9.95 -10.14
N ALA A 79 15.40 -9.07 -10.15
CA ALA A 79 14.04 -9.43 -9.79
C ALA A 79 13.37 -10.26 -10.88
N LYS A 80 13.63 -9.95 -12.16
CA LYS A 80 13.16 -10.77 -13.29
C LYS A 80 13.73 -12.19 -13.23
N LYS A 81 15.04 -12.32 -13.00
CA LYS A 81 15.70 -13.62 -12.86
C LYS A 81 15.10 -14.44 -11.73
N LEU A 82 14.98 -13.84 -10.54
CA LEU A 82 14.40 -14.52 -9.38
C LEU A 82 12.93 -14.92 -9.62
N PHE A 83 12.15 -14.06 -10.28
CA PHE A 83 10.77 -14.36 -10.66
C PHE A 83 10.70 -15.56 -11.61
N ASP A 84 11.52 -15.58 -12.67
CA ASP A 84 11.58 -16.68 -13.63
C ASP A 84 12.04 -17.99 -12.98
N GLU A 85 13.03 -17.94 -12.09
CA GLU A 85 13.51 -19.11 -11.33
C GLU A 85 12.41 -19.73 -10.47
N MET A 86 11.66 -18.89 -9.75
CA MET A 86 10.61 -19.36 -8.84
C MET A 86 9.31 -19.79 -9.54
N THR A 87 9.02 -19.24 -10.72
CA THR A 87 7.81 -19.58 -11.48
C THR A 87 7.96 -20.85 -12.32
N LYS A 88 9.20 -21.28 -12.60
CA LYS A 88 9.50 -22.51 -13.36
C LYS A 88 9.36 -23.81 -12.56
N GLN A 89 9.16 -23.74 -11.25
CA GLN A 89 8.88 -24.88 -10.38
C GLN A 89 7.43 -25.33 -10.47
#